data_AF-A0A7L0RRU4-F1
#
_entry.id   AF-A0A7L0RRU4-F1
#
_cell.length_a   1.000
_cell.length_b   1.000
_cell.length_c   1.000
_cell.angle_alpha   90.00
_cell.angle_beta   90.00
_cell.angle_gamma   90.00
#
_symmetry.space_group_name_H-M   'P 1'
#
loop_
_entity.id
_entity.type
_entity.pdbx_description
1 polymer ?
#
loop_
_entity_poly.entity_id
_entity_poly.type
_entity_poly.pdbx_seq_one_letter_code
_entity_poly.pdbx_strand_id
1 'polypeptide(L)' 'EKFAQKTCASSSTNSYDAFISPDTLNLSSFNKLMKNLEEIHPEASRDKILNALLEVRRNNKGVLSGLSISSIVEWTSVIL' A
#
# COMPACT_ATOMS: atom_id res chain seq x y z
N GLU A 1 -1.25 -25.18 -34.82
CA GLU A 1 -1.73 -24.32 -33.71
C GLU A 1 -0.51 -23.75 -32.98
N LYS A 2 -0.39 -22.42 -32.93
CA LYS A 2 0.77 -21.70 -32.39
C LYS A 2 0.45 -21.25 -30.98
N PHE A 3 1.18 -21.74 -29.97
CA PHE A 3 1.50 -20.92 -28.81
C PHE A 3 2.98 -21.08 -28.47
N ALA A 4 3.75 -20.13 -28.99
CA ALA A 4 5.17 -19.97 -28.70
C ALA A 4 5.31 -19.45 -27.27
N GLN A 5 5.85 -20.27 -26.38
CA GLN A 5 6.35 -19.81 -25.09
C GLN A 5 7.78 -19.33 -25.32
N LYS A 6 7.92 -18.00 -25.36
CA LYS A 6 9.16 -17.31 -25.70
C LYS A 6 9.79 -16.81 -24.38
N THR A 7 10.92 -17.43 -24.07
CA THR A 7 12.11 -16.81 -23.48
C THR A 7 12.02 -16.30 -22.04
N CYS A 8 12.48 -17.15 -21.11
CA CYS A 8 13.31 -16.71 -19.99
C CYS A 8 14.51 -15.92 -20.53
N ALA A 9 14.63 -14.65 -20.15
CA ALA A 9 15.91 -13.94 -20.20
C ALA A 9 16.07 -13.19 -18.88
N SER A 10 17.08 -13.64 -18.14
CA SER A 10 17.50 -13.16 -16.84
C SER A 10 18.05 -11.73 -16.91
N SER A 11 17.63 -10.90 -15.96
CA SER A 11 18.46 -9.86 -15.34
C SER A 11 17.73 -9.49 -14.05
N SER A 12 18.27 -9.67 -12.86
CA SER A 12 19.54 -9.14 -12.45
C SER A 12 20.05 -9.94 -11.25
N THR A 13 21.30 -10.38 -11.32
CA THR A 13 22.11 -10.73 -10.16
C THR A 13 22.25 -9.49 -9.28
N ASN A 14 21.49 -9.41 -8.21
CA ASN A 14 22.00 -8.83 -6.98
C ASN A 14 21.62 -9.75 -5.82
N SER A 15 22.66 -10.27 -5.19
CA SER A 15 22.67 -11.06 -3.98
C SER A 15 22.04 -10.27 -2.84
N TYR A 16 20.73 -10.34 -2.74
CA TYR A 16 20.02 -10.35 -1.48
C TYR A 16 18.73 -11.10 -1.78
N ASP A 17 18.78 -12.41 -1.57
CA ASP A 17 17.61 -13.09 -1.03
C ASP A 17 17.41 -12.51 0.38
N ALA A 18 17.08 -11.21 0.44
CA ALA A 18 16.70 -10.60 1.68
C ALA A 18 15.40 -11.31 2.00
N PHE A 19 15.45 -12.13 3.04
CA PHE A 19 14.32 -12.38 3.91
C PHE A 19 13.79 -11.01 4.36
N ILE A 20 13.07 -10.34 3.46
CA ILE A 20 12.22 -9.21 3.77
C ILE A 20 11.09 -9.88 4.53
N SER A 21 11.15 -9.77 5.86
CA SER A 21 10.03 -10.15 6.70
C SER A 21 8.77 -9.54 6.07
N PRO A 22 7.66 -10.28 5.92
CA PRO A 22 6.43 -9.76 5.30
C PRO A 22 6.01 -8.39 5.87
N ASP A 23 6.38 -8.13 7.13
CA ASP A 23 6.18 -6.88 7.85
C ASP A 23 6.92 -5.67 7.23
N THR A 24 8.10 -5.88 6.66
CA THR A 24 8.91 -4.83 6.02
C THR A 24 8.33 -4.40 4.67
N LEU A 25 7.69 -5.33 3.94
CA LEU A 25 7.00 -5.04 2.68
C LEU A 25 5.74 -4.17 2.92
N ASN A 26 5.09 -4.37 4.07
CA ASN A 26 3.93 -3.60 4.49
C ASN A 26 4.30 -2.15 4.86
N LEU A 27 5.46 -1.94 5.49
CA LEU A 27 5.85 -0.62 5.99
C LEU A 27 6.11 0.41 4.88
N SER A 28 6.68 -0.01 3.74
CA SER A 28 6.88 0.88 2.58
C SER A 28 5.55 1.37 2.02
N SER A 29 4.55 0.48 1.93
CA SER A 29 3.21 0.82 1.44
C SER A 29 2.46 1.70 2.44
N PHE A 30 2.59 1.42 3.75
CA PHE A 30 2.02 2.26 4.79
C PHE A 30 2.63 3.67 4.80
N ASN A 31 3.95 3.80 4.68
CA ASN A 31 4.61 5.11 4.62
C ASN A 31 4.19 5.89 3.37
N LYS A 32 4.05 5.22 2.22
CA LYS A 32 3.51 5.85 1.01
C LYS A 32 2.07 6.31 1.23
N LEU A 33 1.21 5.48 1.81
CA LEU A 33 -0.17 5.83 2.13
C LEU A 33 -0.23 7.07 3.03
N MET A 34 0.54 7.08 4.12
CA MET A 34 0.59 8.19 5.06
C MET A 34 1.06 9.48 4.38
N LYS A 35 2.13 9.41 3.58
CA LYS A 35 2.66 10.55 2.84
C LYS A 35 1.64 11.14 1.86
N ASN A 36 0.92 10.28 1.11
CA ASN A 36 -0.13 10.76 0.20
C ASN A 36 -1.27 11.45 0.96
N LEU A 37 -1.66 10.93 2.12
CA LEU A 37 -2.73 11.52 2.94
C LEU A 37 -2.31 12.86 3.55
N GLU A 38 -1.07 12.96 4.03
CA GLU A 38 -0.50 14.22 4.54
C GLU A 38 -0.31 15.28 3.42
N GLU A 39 0.01 14.85 2.19
CA GLU A 39 0.13 15.75 1.03
C GLU A 39 -1.22 16.29 0.55
N ILE A 40 -2.28 15.47 0.59
CA ILE A 40 -3.62 15.87 0.14
C ILE A 40 -4.36 16.65 1.24
N HIS A 41 -4.15 16.29 2.52
CA HIS A 41 -4.83 16.87 3.68
C HIS A 41 -3.82 17.43 4.69
N PRO A 42 -3.08 18.50 4.35
CA PRO A 42 -2.10 19.09 5.26
C PRO A 42 -2.71 19.67 6.55
N GLU A 43 -4.01 19.98 6.54
CA GLU A 43 -4.78 20.43 7.69
C GLU A 43 -5.16 19.30 8.66
N ALA A 44 -5.11 18.04 8.21
CA ALA A 44 -5.41 16.89 9.05
C ALA A 44 -4.19 16.51 9.89
N SER A 45 -4.35 16.46 11.21
CA SER A 45 -3.30 15.91 12.06
C SER A 45 -3.09 14.42 11.77
N ARG A 46 -1.87 13.94 12.02
CA ARG A 46 -1.54 12.52 11.90
C ARG A 46 -2.52 11.62 12.67
N ASP A 47 -2.93 12.02 13.87
CA ASP A 47 -3.91 11.26 14.66
C ASP A 47 -5.28 11.21 13.98
N LYS A 48 -5.71 12.31 13.35
CA LYS A 48 -6.96 12.36 12.58
C LYS A 48 -6.90 11.40 11.38
N ILE A 49 -5.76 11.37 10.67
CA ILE A 49 -5.51 10.43 9.55
C ILE A 49 -5.55 8.98 10.04
N LEU A 50 -4.89 8.66 11.15
CA LEU A 50 -4.91 7.30 11.71
C LEU A 50 -6.32 6.87 12.14
N ASN A 51 -7.08 7.75 12.78
CA ASN A 51 -8.46 7.47 13.15
C ASN A 51 -9.34 7.22 11.92
N ALA A 52 -9.19 8.02 10.86
CA ALA A 52 -9.90 7.80 9.60
C ALA A 52 -9.50 6.46 8.95
N LEU A 53 -8.22 6.09 8.95
CA LEU A 53 -7.75 4.78 8.45
C LEU A 53 -8.32 3.61 9.25
N LEU A 54 -8.47 3.75 10.57
CA LEU A 54 -9.12 2.74 11.42
C LEU A 54 -10.60 2.58 11.05
N GLU A 55 -11.27 3.68 10.70
CA GLU A 55 -12.65 3.65 10.22
C GLU A 55 -12.78 2.95 8.86
N VAL A 56 -11.92 3.30 7.89
CA VAL A 56 -11.85 2.61 6.59
C VAL A 56 -11.60 1.12 6.78
N ARG A 57 -10.71 0.75 7.70
CA ARG A 57 -10.42 -0.65 8.05
C ARG A 57 -11.64 -1.35 8.62
N ARG A 58 -12.38 -0.70 9.52
CA ARG A 58 -13.63 -1.25 10.09
C ARG A 58 -14.67 -1.49 8.99
N ASN A 59 -14.80 -0.54 8.07
CA ASN A 59 -15.73 -0.62 6.95
C ASN A 59 -15.33 -1.71 5.95
N ASN A 60 -14.04 -2.02 5.84
CA ASN A 60 -13.51 -3.09 4.99
C ASN A 60 -13.30 -4.42 5.73
N LYS A 61 -14.22 -4.77 6.65
CA LYS A 61 -14.21 -6.06 7.38
C LYS A 61 -12.93 -6.34 8.19
N GLY A 62 -12.23 -5.28 8.61
CA GLY A 62 -11.09 -5.38 9.52
C GLY A 62 -9.72 -5.51 8.86
N VAL A 63 -9.61 -5.44 7.53
CA VAL A 63 -8.32 -5.44 6.81
C VAL A 63 -8.29 -4.37 5.72
N LEU A 64 -7.11 -3.83 5.44
CA LEU A 64 -6.87 -2.95 4.26
C LEU A 64 -6.03 -3.66 3.19
N SER A 65 -5.51 -4.85 3.51
CA SER A 65 -4.79 -5.67 2.54
C SER A 65 -5.71 -6.06 1.39
N GLY A 66 -5.17 -6.04 0.17
CA GLY A 66 -5.93 -6.30 -1.05
C GLY A 66 -6.56 -5.06 -1.68
N LEU A 67 -6.57 -3.91 -0.99
CA LEU A 67 -6.92 -2.63 -1.59
C LEU A 67 -5.68 -1.95 -2.18
N SER A 68 -5.88 -1.17 -3.25
CA SER A 68 -4.83 -0.29 -3.77
C SER A 68 -4.62 0.89 -2.82
N ILE A 69 -3.39 1.41 -2.76
CA ILE A 69 -3.09 2.61 -1.95
C ILE A 69 -4.02 3.76 -2.33
N SER A 70 -4.23 3.98 -3.63
CA SER A 70 -5.12 5.04 -4.13
C SER A 70 -6.56 4.89 -3.62
N SER A 71 -7.11 3.67 -3.60
CA SER A 71 -8.45 3.42 -3.06
C SER A 71 -8.53 3.69 -1.56
N ILE A 72 -7.50 3.31 -0.80
CA ILE A 72 -7.45 3.60 0.64
C ILE A 72 -7.37 5.12 0.86
N VAL A 73 -6.55 5.84 0.08
CA VAL A 73 -6.44 7.31 0.14
C VAL A 73 -7.79 7.97 -0.13
N GLU A 74 -8.47 7.57 -1.21
CA GLU A 74 -9.77 8.12 -1.59
C GLU A 74 -10.80 7.94 -0.48
N TRP A 75 -10.92 6.73 0.07
CA TRP A 75 -11.91 6.44 1.12
C TRP A 75 -11.58 7.15 2.43
N THR A 76 -10.30 7.25 2.77
CA THR A 76 -9.86 8.00 3.94
C THR A 76 -10.13 9.49 3.77
N SER A 77 -9.96 10.02 2.55
CA SER A 77 -10.23 11.43 2.22
C SER A 77 -11.71 11.81 2.33
N VAL A 78 -12.63 10.85 2.21
CA VAL A 78 -14.07 11.08 2.43
C VAL A 78 -14.39 11.24 3.93
N ILE A 79 -13.54 10.71 4.81
CA ILE A 79 -13.73 10.73 6.27
C ILE A 79 -13.04 11.93 6.92
N LEU A 80 -11.94 12.43 6.32
CA LEU A 80 -11.16 13.57 6.81
C LEU A 80 -11.86 14.90 6.58
#